data_AF-A0A972HBD5-F1
#
_entry.id   AF-A0A972HBD5-F1
#
_cell.length_a   1.000
_cell.length_b   1.000
_cell.length_c   1.000
_cell.angle_alpha   90.00
_cell.angle_beta   90.00
_cell.angle_gamma   90.00
#
_symmetry.space_group_name_H-M   'P 1'
#
loop_
_entity.id
_entity.type
_entity.pdbx_description
1 polymer ?
#
loop_
_entity_poly.entity_id
_entity_poly.type
_entity_poly.pdbx_seq_one_letter_code
_entity_poly.pdbx_strand_id
1 'polypeptide(L)' 'MKSGCDHAVEYIYHYLDGEISWTREQRIRWHLRRCRDCVGAYDFEAGLKSAIARAARTDVPPELFTRLQTLLEQEIGNGS' A
#
# COMPACT_ATOMS: atom_id res chain seq x y z
N MET A 1 -19.09 -12.43 -19.92
CA MET A 1 -17.88 -11.59 -20.11
C MET A 1 -17.67 -10.76 -18.85
N LYS A 2 -16.65 -11.07 -18.05
CA LYS A 2 -16.32 -10.37 -16.81
C LYS A 2 -15.49 -9.13 -17.15
N SER A 3 -16.14 -8.09 -17.66
CA SER A 3 -15.47 -6.82 -17.96
C SER A 3 -14.79 -6.28 -16.70
N GLY A 4 -13.46 -6.32 -16.67
CA GLY A 4 -12.63 -5.84 -15.57
C GLY A 4 -11.81 -6.90 -14.82
N CYS A 5 -12.01 -8.20 -15.05
CA CYS A 5 -11.17 -9.24 -14.42
C CYS A 5 -9.78 -9.37 -15.05
N ASP A 6 -9.65 -9.16 -16.36
CA ASP A 6 -8.41 -9.43 -17.11
C ASP A 6 -7.22 -8.58 -16.63
N HIS A 7 -7.51 -7.40 -16.07
CA HIS A 7 -6.51 -6.47 -15.51
C HIS A 7 -6.67 -6.29 -13.99
N ALA A 8 -7.51 -7.11 -13.33
CA ALA A 8 -7.82 -6.93 -11.92
C ALA A 8 -6.58 -7.09 -11.04
N VAL A 9 -5.68 -8.03 -11.37
CA VAL A 9 -4.45 -8.28 -10.60
C VAL A 9 -3.51 -7.07 -10.65
N GLU A 10 -3.27 -6.50 -11.84
CA GLU A 10 -2.46 -5.28 -11.98
C GLU A 10 -3.04 -4.11 -11.18
N TYR A 11 -4.37 -3.91 -11.24
CA TYR A 11 -5.03 -2.90 -10.43
C TYR A 11 -4.99 -3.20 -8.93
N ILE A 12 -4.99 -4.46 -8.51
CA ILE A 12 -4.84 -4.87 -7.12
C ILE A 12 -3.45 -4.49 -6.61
N TYR A 13 -2.38 -4.71 -7.37
CA TYR A 13 -1.03 -4.28 -6.98
C TYR A 13 -0.96 -2.76 -6.75
N HIS A 14 -1.34 -1.97 -7.76
CA HIS A 14 -1.36 -0.50 -7.64
C HIS A 14 -2.25 -0.03 -6.50
N TYR A 15 -3.38 -0.71 -6.26
CA TYR A 15 -4.27 -0.39 -5.15
C TYR A 15 -3.64 -0.70 -3.79
N LEU A 16 -2.96 -1.84 -3.64
CA LEU A 16 -2.28 -2.23 -2.41
C LEU A 16 -1.08 -1.32 -2.11
N ASP A 17 -0.36 -0.86 -3.13
CA ASP A 17 0.80 0.04 -3.00
C ASP A 17 0.42 1.52 -2.84
N GLY A 18 -0.84 1.88 -3.07
CA GLY A 18 -1.31 3.27 -3.03
C GLY A 18 -0.94 4.05 -4.30
N GLU A 19 -0.37 3.39 -5.31
CA GLU A 19 0.06 3.95 -6.59
C GLU A 19 -1.06 3.92 -7.64
N ILE A 20 -2.27 4.32 -7.25
CA ILE A 20 -3.45 4.23 -8.11
C ILE A 20 -4.16 5.58 -8.19
N SER A 21 -4.64 5.93 -9.39
CA SER A 21 -5.48 7.13 -9.54
C SER A 21 -6.84 6.92 -8.87
N TRP A 22 -7.45 8.00 -8.38
CA TRP A 22 -8.76 7.96 -7.74
C TRP A 22 -9.83 7.24 -8.58
N THR A 23 -9.85 7.50 -9.89
CA THR A 23 -10.81 6.85 -10.82
C THR A 23 -10.62 5.34 -10.90
N ARG A 24 -9.37 4.86 -10.88
CA ARG A 24 -9.05 3.43 -10.91
C ARG A 24 -9.32 2.78 -9.55
N GLU A 25 -9.05 3.49 -8.45
CA GLU A 25 -9.37 3.04 -7.09
C GLU A 25 -10.87 2.75 -6.94
N GLN A 26 -11.74 3.67 -7.39
CA GLN A 26 -13.18 3.46 -7.33
C GLN A 26 -13.63 2.27 -8.18
N ARG A 27 -13.02 2.08 -9.37
CA ARG A 27 -13.31 0.93 -10.23
C ARG A 27 -12.95 -0.39 -9.58
N ILE A 28 -11.74 -0.54 -9.03
CA ILE A 28 -11.32 -1.79 -8.40
C ILE A 28 -12.15 -2.07 -7.15
N ARG A 29 -12.45 -1.06 -6.33
CA ARG A 29 -13.35 -1.20 -5.16
C ARG A 29 -14.75 -1.65 -5.56
N TRP A 30 -15.30 -1.09 -6.63
CA TRP A 30 -16.60 -1.49 -7.16
C TRP A 30 -16.58 -2.93 -7.70
N HIS A 31 -15.47 -3.33 -8.32
CA HIS A 31 -15.27 -4.67 -8.87
C HIS A 31 -15.14 -5.73 -7.78
N LEU A 32 -14.30 -5.50 -6.77
CA LEU A 32 -14.10 -6.41 -5.64
C LEU A 32 -15.40 -6.65 -4.85
N ARG A 33 -16.32 -5.67 -4.79
CA ARG A 33 -17.65 -5.87 -4.18
C ARG A 33 -18.56 -6.84 -4.94
N ARG A 34 -18.30 -7.11 -6.22
CA ARG A 34 -19.18 -7.88 -7.11
C ARG A 34 -18.54 -9.16 -7.67
N CYS A 35 -17.21 -9.28 -7.59
CA CYS A 35 -16.48 -10.40 -8.16
C CYS A 35 -15.75 -11.19 -7.08
N ARG A 36 -16.31 -12.35 -6.71
CA ARG A 36 -15.71 -13.25 -5.70
C ARG A 36 -14.32 -13.76 -6.10
N ASP A 37 -14.10 -14.03 -7.39
CA ASP A 37 -12.81 -14.53 -7.88
C ASP A 37 -11.70 -13.51 -7.66
N CYS A 38 -11.99 -12.23 -7.90
CA CYS A 38 -11.01 -11.16 -7.70
C CYS A 38 -10.83 -10.80 -6.22
N VAL A 39 -11.81 -11.07 -5.35
CA VAL A 39 -11.61 -10.99 -3.90
C VAL A 39 -10.58 -12.01 -3.44
N GLY A 40 -10.68 -13.26 -3.92
CA GLY A 40 -9.68 -14.29 -3.60
C GLY A 40 -8.27 -13.90 -4.06
N ALA A 41 -8.14 -13.31 -5.25
CA ALA A 41 -6.87 -12.77 -5.72
C ALA A 41 -6.37 -11.61 -4.82
N TYR A 42 -7.25 -10.68 -4.45
CA TYR A 42 -6.89 -9.58 -3.54
C TYR A 42 -6.39 -10.07 -2.19
N ASP A 43 -7.09 -11.03 -1.56
CA ASP A 43 -6.71 -11.56 -0.26
C ASP A 43 -5.34 -12.25 -0.30
N PHE A 44 -5.06 -12.97 -1.39
CA PHE A 44 -3.75 -13.58 -1.63
C PHE A 44 -2.65 -12.52 -1.75
N GLU A 45 -2.82 -11.52 -2.61
CA GLU A 45 -1.81 -10.46 -2.82
C GLU A 45 -1.58 -9.62 -1.56
N ALA A 46 -2.64 -9.27 -0.83
CA ALA A 46 -2.54 -8.55 0.44
C ALA A 46 -1.81 -9.36 1.52
N GLY A 47 -2.08 -10.68 1.57
CA GLY A 47 -1.37 -11.61 2.44
C GLY A 47 0.11 -11.72 2.09
N LEU A 48 0.43 -11.85 0.80
CA LEU A 48 1.81 -11.91 0.31
C LEU A 48 2.58 -10.63 0.64
N LYS A 49 2.01 -9.46 0.36
CA LYS A 49 2.61 -8.16 0.70
C LYS A 49 2.87 -8.05 2.20
N SER A 50 1.92 -8.48 3.03
CA SER A 50 2.08 -8.48 4.50
C SER A 50 3.18 -9.42 4.97
N ALA A 51 3.31 -10.61 4.36
CA ALA A 51 4.35 -11.56 4.68
C ALA A 51 5.75 -11.02 4.32
N ILE A 52 5.89 -10.41 3.14
CA ILE A 52 7.12 -9.74 2.71
C ILE A 52 7.46 -8.59 3.66
N ALA A 53 6.49 -7.72 3.97
CA ALA A 53 6.71 -6.60 4.90
C ALA A 53 7.13 -7.08 6.29
N ARG A 54 6.64 -8.24 6.75
CA ARG A 54 7.09 -8.84 8.02
C ARG A 54 8.51 -9.39 7.92
N ALA A 55 8.85 -10.06 6.83
CA ALA A 55 10.18 -10.63 6.62
C ALA A 55 11.26 -9.54 6.40
N ALA A 56 10.89 -8.43 5.77
CA ALA A 56 11.75 -7.30 5.46
C ALA A 56 11.88 -6.29 6.61
N ARG A 57 11.33 -6.57 7.81
CA ARG A 57 11.56 -5.72 8.99
C ARG A 57 13.01 -5.84 9.42
N THR A 58 13.79 -4.83 9.05
CA THR A 58 15.10 -4.58 9.61
C THR A 58 14.94 -3.66 10.82
N ASP A 59 15.66 -3.96 11.89
CA ASP A 59 15.70 -3.08 13.05
C ASP A 59 16.37 -1.76 12.63
N VAL A 60 15.69 -0.64 12.89
CA VAL A 60 16.21 0.68 12.53
C VAL A 60 17.14 1.11 13.65
N PRO A 61 18.40 1.46 13.37
CA PRO A 61 19.33 1.84 14.42
C PRO A 61 18.78 3.04 15.22
N PRO A 62 18.80 2.99 16.57
CA PRO A 62 18.22 4.02 17.42
C PRO A 62 18.84 5.41 17.16
N GLU A 63 20.10 5.46 16.72
CA GLU A 63 20.79 6.69 16.37
C GLU A 63 20.13 7.40 15.17
N LEU A 64 19.54 6.65 14.24
CA LEU A 64 18.80 7.23 13.12
C LEU A 64 17.52 7.92 13.60
N PHE A 65 16.80 7.31 14.55
CA PHE A 65 15.62 7.90 15.17
C PHE A 65 15.95 9.19 15.91
N THR A 66 17.00 9.18 16.73
CA THR A 66 17.46 10.39 17.44
C THR A 66 17.82 11.50 16.47
N ARG A 67 18.56 11.18 15.38
CA ARG A 67 18.92 12.17 14.37
C ARG A 67 17.71 12.74 13.65
N LEU A 68 16.72 11.91 13.32
CA LEU A 68 15.46 12.36 12.72
C LEU A 68 14.68 13.28 13.66
N GLN A 69 14.57 12.96 14.95
CA GLN A 69 13.92 13.81 15.94
C GLN A 69 14.59 15.19 16.04
N THR A 70 15.92 15.23 16.17
CA THR A 70 16.66 16.50 16.24
C THR A 70 16.45 17.36 15.01
N LEU A 71 16.44 16.77 13.81
CA LEU A 71 16.19 17.53 12.56
C LEU A 71 14.75 18.09 12.52
N LEU A 72 13.75 17.31 12.93
CA LEU A 72 12.37 17.78 12.99
C LEU A 72 12.18 18.92 13.99
N GLU A 73 12.81 18.83 15.16
CA GLU A 73 12.78 19.89 16.19
C GLU A 73 13.41 21.20 15.69
N GLN A 74 14.52 21.09 14.95
CA GLN A 74 15.19 22.25 14.36
C GLN A 74 14.33 22.94 13.29
N GLU A 75 13.67 22.17 12.41
CA GLU A 75 12.79 22.73 11.39
C GLU A 75 11.53 23.38 11.99
N ILE A 76 10.93 22.77 13.02
CA ILE A 76 9.79 23.35 13.72
C ILE A 76 10.19 24.62 14.48
N GLY A 77 11.39 24.65 15.07
CA GLY A 77 11.93 25.81 15.78
C GLY A 77 12.38 26.97 14.88
N ASN A 78 12.88 26.67 13.67
CA ASN A 78 13.32 27.67 12.69
C ASN A 78 12.16 28.32 11.91
N GLY A 79 10.94 27.78 12.00
CA GLY A 79 9.73 28.33 11.39
C GLY A 79 8.99 29.38 12.23
N SER A 80 9.54 29.79 13.39
CA SER A 80 8.99 30.83 14.28
C SER A 80 9.77 32.14 14.20
#